data_AF-A0AAP0INN4-F1
#
_entry.id   AF-A0AAP0INN4-F1
#
_cell.length_a   1.000
_cell.length_b   1.000
_cell.length_c   1.000
_cell.angle_alpha   90.00
_cell.angle_beta   90.00
_cell.angle_gamma   90.00
#
_symmetry.space_group_name_H-M   'P 1'
#
loop_
_entity.id
_entity.type
_entity.pdbx_description
1 polymer ?
#
loop_
_entity_poly.entity_id
_entity_poly.type
_entity_poly.pdbx_seq_one_letter_code
_entity_poly.pdbx_strand_id
1 'polypeptide(L)'
;MEKEREVEEEEQVVNPWEVSGKDGGKIDYDKLIDKFGCQRLDEPLVRLVERLTSRPAHVFLRRGVFFAHRDLNEILDCYERGQKFYLYTGRGPSSEALHLGHLVPFMFTKYLQDAFKVPLVIQLTDDEKCMWKNLTVEESHRLARENAKDIIACGFDITRTFIFSDFDYVVGIFGFTGEDHIGKISFPPVQAVPSFPSSFPHLFSDKSDLRCLIPCAIDQDPYFRMTRDVAPRIGHHKPALIESSFFPALQLQVDAELGESGKMSASDPNSAIYVTDSAKDIKNKVNRYAFSGGQDSIENHRKYGANLEVDIPFKYLSFFLDDDAELEHIRKMVDAFMAVRPLPHMFD
;
A
#
# COMPACT_ATOMS: atom_id res chain seq x y z
N MET A 1 -48.47 2.71 -13.13
CA MET A 1 -47.21 1.96 -13.11
C MET A 1 -46.17 2.88 -12.53
N GLU A 2 -46.02 2.85 -11.20
CA GLU A 2 -44.86 3.44 -10.54
C GLU A 2 -43.65 2.63 -10.99
N LYS A 3 -42.63 3.30 -11.53
CA LYS A 3 -41.32 2.68 -11.73
C LYS A 3 -40.79 2.38 -10.34
N GLU A 4 -40.66 1.10 -10.02
CA GLU A 4 -39.80 0.65 -8.93
C GLU A 4 -38.43 1.31 -9.14
N ARG A 5 -38.06 2.19 -8.22
CA ARG A 5 -36.67 2.61 -8.07
C ARG A 5 -35.93 1.35 -7.60
N GLU A 6 -35.16 0.73 -8.48
CA GLU A 6 -34.07 -0.13 -8.05
C GLU A 6 -33.25 0.70 -7.06
N VAL A 7 -33.24 0.27 -5.80
CA VAL A 7 -32.29 0.78 -4.81
C VAL A 7 -30.94 0.25 -5.30
N GLU A 8 -30.12 1.12 -5.89
CA GLU A 8 -28.72 0.80 -6.15
C GLU A 8 -28.12 0.39 -4.81
N GLU A 9 -27.68 -0.87 -4.68
CA GLU A 9 -26.97 -1.32 -3.49
C GLU A 9 -25.70 -0.47 -3.36
N GLU A 10 -25.52 0.22 -2.23
CA GLU A 10 -24.28 0.96 -1.97
C GLU A 10 -23.10 -0.02 -1.96
N GLU A 11 -22.18 0.14 -2.92
CA GLU A 11 -20.95 -0.64 -3.01
C GLU A 11 -19.80 0.07 -2.26
N GLN A 12 -18.77 -0.69 -1.87
CA GLN A 12 -17.52 -0.12 -1.34
C GLN A 12 -16.87 0.88 -2.33
N VAL A 13 -16.32 1.98 -1.80
CA VAL A 13 -15.61 3.01 -2.54
C VAL A 13 -14.12 2.86 -2.30
N VAL A 14 -13.35 2.60 -3.35
CA VAL A 14 -11.89 2.56 -3.29
C VAL A 14 -11.34 3.33 -4.48
N ASN A 15 -10.66 4.44 -4.21
CA ASN A 15 -9.99 5.27 -5.19
C ASN A 15 -8.78 5.99 -4.54
N PRO A 16 -7.93 6.70 -5.30
CA PRO A 16 -6.71 7.31 -4.75
C PRO A 16 -6.93 8.33 -3.62
N TRP A 17 -8.15 8.83 -3.46
CA TRP A 17 -8.51 9.89 -2.52
C TRP A 17 -9.37 9.39 -1.35
N GLU A 18 -10.19 8.36 -1.57
CA GLU A 18 -11.19 7.88 -0.63
C GLU A 18 -11.25 6.34 -0.59
N VAL A 19 -11.38 5.80 0.63
CA VAL A 19 -11.51 4.37 0.91
C VAL A 19 -12.58 4.18 1.98
N SER A 20 -13.70 3.56 1.61
CA SER A 20 -14.81 3.20 2.50
C SER A 20 -15.43 1.87 2.10
N GLY A 21 -15.81 1.05 3.08
CA GLY A 21 -16.50 -0.22 2.82
C GLY A 21 -18.02 -0.05 2.73
N LYS A 22 -18.71 -1.09 2.24
CA LYS A 22 -20.17 -1.12 2.09
C LYS A 22 -20.85 -0.96 3.45
N ASP A 23 -21.83 -0.05 3.56
CA ASP A 23 -22.53 0.31 4.80
C ASP A 23 -21.58 0.67 5.95
N GLY A 24 -20.36 1.09 5.61
CA GLY A 24 -19.30 1.29 6.57
C GLY A 24 -18.75 0.07 7.26
N GLY A 25 -18.82 -1.10 6.62
CA GLY A 25 -18.10 -2.28 7.04
C GLY A 25 -16.68 -2.39 6.46
N LYS A 26 -16.04 -3.53 6.70
CA LYS A 26 -14.71 -3.87 6.18
C LYS A 26 -14.67 -3.90 4.64
N ILE A 27 -13.52 -3.50 4.08
CA ILE A 27 -13.21 -3.66 2.65
C ILE A 27 -13.20 -5.15 2.27
N ASP A 28 -13.98 -5.50 1.26
CA ASP A 28 -14.03 -6.82 0.66
C ASP A 28 -13.03 -6.87 -0.51
N TYR A 29 -11.82 -7.34 -0.20
CA TYR A 29 -10.72 -7.41 -1.17
C TYR A 29 -10.98 -8.40 -2.31
N ASP A 30 -11.78 -9.45 -2.10
CA ASP A 30 -12.13 -10.38 -3.18
C ASP A 30 -13.05 -9.71 -4.20
N LYS A 31 -14.06 -8.96 -3.73
CA LYS A 31 -14.88 -8.13 -4.63
C LYS A 31 -14.09 -7.03 -5.33
N LEU A 32 -13.04 -6.48 -4.70
CA LEU A 32 -12.16 -5.50 -5.36
C LEU A 32 -11.40 -6.12 -6.52
N ILE A 33 -10.93 -7.38 -6.39
CA ILE A 33 -10.27 -8.09 -7.50
C ILE A 33 -11.19 -8.14 -8.71
N ASP A 34 -12.44 -8.55 -8.51
CA ASP A 34 -13.43 -8.64 -9.58
C ASP A 34 -13.78 -7.26 -10.16
N LYS A 35 -14.05 -6.27 -9.31
CA LYS A 35 -14.42 -4.90 -9.70
C LYS A 35 -13.32 -4.21 -10.51
N PHE A 36 -12.07 -4.36 -10.08
CA PHE A 36 -10.93 -3.74 -10.76
C PHE A 36 -10.45 -4.61 -11.92
N GLY A 37 -10.81 -5.90 -11.95
CA GLY A 37 -10.37 -6.86 -12.95
C GLY A 37 -8.87 -7.15 -12.85
N CYS A 38 -8.32 -7.14 -11.64
CA CYS A 38 -6.97 -7.65 -11.37
C CYS A 38 -7.02 -9.17 -11.11
N GLN A 39 -5.87 -9.79 -10.87
CA GLN A 39 -5.75 -11.23 -10.63
C GLN A 39 -5.33 -11.47 -9.19
N ARG A 40 -5.86 -12.52 -8.56
CA ARG A 40 -5.44 -12.94 -7.21
C ARG A 40 -3.97 -13.36 -7.24
N LEU A 41 -3.19 -12.83 -6.31
CA LEU A 41 -1.85 -13.33 -6.02
C LEU A 41 -2.01 -14.59 -5.17
N ASP A 42 -1.77 -15.74 -5.80
CA ASP A 42 -1.95 -17.04 -5.19
C ASP A 42 -0.64 -17.66 -4.71
N GLU A 43 -0.77 -18.72 -3.93
CA GLU A 43 0.36 -19.44 -3.34
C GLU A 43 1.34 -20.02 -4.41
N PRO A 44 0.89 -20.56 -5.56
CA PRO A 44 1.79 -20.87 -6.68
C PRO A 44 2.68 -19.70 -7.12
N LEU A 45 2.14 -18.49 -7.27
CA LEU A 45 2.92 -17.30 -7.61
C LEU A 45 3.91 -16.91 -6.52
N VAL A 46 3.52 -17.00 -5.25
CA VAL A 46 4.42 -16.77 -4.11
C VAL A 46 5.63 -17.70 -4.19
N ARG A 47 5.40 -19.01 -4.36
CA ARG A 47 6.47 -20.01 -4.51
C ARG A 47 7.32 -19.79 -5.76
N LEU A 48 6.73 -19.27 -6.84
CA LEU A 48 7.47 -18.92 -8.05
C LEU A 48 8.45 -17.77 -7.78
N VAL A 49 8.03 -16.73 -7.05
CA VAL A 49 8.91 -15.63 -6.62
C VAL A 49 10.06 -16.17 -5.77
N GLU A 50 9.79 -17.06 -4.80
CA GLU A 50 10.84 -17.66 -3.97
C GLU A 50 11.86 -18.44 -4.80
N ARG A 51 11.36 -19.29 -5.71
CA ARG A 51 12.20 -20.13 -6.57
C ARG A 51 13.09 -19.29 -7.47
N LEU A 52 12.52 -18.28 -8.14
CA LEU A 52 13.27 -17.45 -9.09
C LEU A 52 14.29 -16.56 -8.39
N THR A 53 13.95 -16.02 -7.22
CA THR A 53 14.85 -15.09 -6.50
C THR A 53 15.83 -15.81 -5.57
N SER A 54 15.60 -17.10 -5.29
CA SER A 54 16.33 -17.86 -4.26
C SER A 54 16.31 -17.16 -2.89
N ARG A 55 15.21 -16.46 -2.59
CA ARG A 55 14.97 -15.78 -1.33
C ARG A 55 13.63 -16.22 -0.74
N PRO A 56 13.50 -16.31 0.60
CA PRO A 56 12.21 -16.53 1.23
C PRO A 56 11.22 -15.43 0.85
N ALA A 57 9.96 -15.80 0.61
CA ALA A 57 8.92 -14.85 0.30
C ALA A 57 8.77 -13.88 1.46
N HIS A 58 8.66 -12.60 1.13
CA HIS A 58 8.38 -11.55 2.10
C HIS A 58 7.10 -11.90 2.89
N VAL A 59 7.04 -11.53 4.17
CA VAL A 59 5.85 -11.77 5.02
C VAL A 59 4.57 -11.23 4.40
N PHE A 60 4.68 -10.12 3.68
CA PHE A 60 3.55 -9.52 2.97
C PHE A 60 3.01 -10.36 1.81
N LEU A 61 3.82 -11.23 1.20
CA LEU A 61 3.35 -12.24 0.25
C LEU A 61 2.74 -13.43 0.99
N ARG A 62 3.47 -13.99 1.96
CA ARG A 62 3.05 -15.19 2.70
C ARG A 62 1.73 -15.00 3.45
N ARG A 63 1.45 -13.76 3.90
CA ARG A 63 0.26 -13.40 4.68
C ARG A 63 -0.82 -12.70 3.85
N GLY A 64 -0.66 -12.63 2.53
CA GLY A 64 -1.66 -12.03 1.63
C GLY A 64 -1.88 -10.53 1.88
N VAL A 65 -0.86 -9.80 2.35
CA VAL A 65 -0.92 -8.33 2.40
C VAL A 65 -0.83 -7.78 0.98
N PHE A 66 0.10 -8.28 0.17
CA PHE A 66 0.04 -8.15 -1.29
C PHE A 66 -0.78 -9.31 -1.83
N PHE A 67 -1.98 -9.01 -2.31
CA PHE A 67 -3.03 -10.01 -2.56
C PHE A 67 -3.52 -10.03 -4.01
N ALA A 68 -3.24 -8.98 -4.78
CA ALA A 68 -3.65 -8.85 -6.17
C ALA A 68 -2.49 -8.43 -7.06
N HIS A 69 -2.59 -8.70 -8.36
CA HIS A 69 -1.59 -8.33 -9.34
C HIS A 69 -2.18 -8.16 -10.75
N ARG A 70 -1.38 -7.57 -11.65
CA ARG A 70 -1.62 -7.55 -13.09
C ARG A 70 -0.34 -7.93 -13.81
N ASP A 71 -0.40 -8.94 -14.68
CA ASP A 71 0.73 -9.38 -15.52
C ASP A 71 2.02 -9.67 -14.73
N LEU A 72 1.94 -10.05 -13.45
CA LEU A 72 3.11 -10.44 -12.66
C LEU A 72 3.81 -11.65 -13.28
N ASN A 73 3.05 -12.60 -13.82
CA ASN A 73 3.58 -13.74 -14.58
C ASN A 73 4.53 -13.28 -15.70
N GLU A 74 4.20 -12.22 -16.43
CA GLU A 74 5.04 -11.70 -17.51
C GLU A 74 6.38 -11.14 -17.01
N ILE A 75 6.40 -10.56 -15.79
CA ILE A 75 7.64 -10.10 -15.15
C ILE A 75 8.48 -11.30 -14.72
N LEU A 76 7.85 -12.34 -14.16
CA LEU A 76 8.53 -13.54 -13.72
C LEU A 76 9.09 -14.33 -14.92
N ASP A 77 8.35 -14.45 -16.01
CA ASP A 77 8.81 -15.06 -17.28
C ASP A 77 9.93 -14.24 -17.94
N CYS A 78 9.84 -12.91 -17.89
CA CYS A 78 10.92 -12.01 -18.30
C CYS A 78 12.19 -12.29 -17.50
N TYR A 79 12.07 -12.35 -16.17
CA TYR A 79 13.18 -12.61 -15.27
C TYR A 79 13.79 -14.01 -15.44
N GLU A 80 12.97 -15.05 -15.58
CA GLU A 80 13.41 -16.43 -15.79
C GLU A 80 14.21 -16.57 -17.11
N ARG A 81 13.85 -15.80 -18.14
CA ARG A 81 14.59 -15.72 -19.41
C ARG A 81 15.86 -14.86 -19.34
N GLY A 82 16.20 -14.32 -18.18
CA GLY A 82 17.36 -13.42 -17.99
C GLY A 82 17.17 -12.02 -18.59
N GLN A 83 15.93 -11.66 -18.95
CA GLN A 83 15.60 -10.32 -19.42
C GLN A 83 15.48 -9.35 -18.23
N LYS A 84 15.73 -8.07 -18.51
CA LYS A 84 15.72 -7.02 -17.48
C LYS A 84 14.35 -6.36 -17.41
N PHE A 85 13.99 -5.94 -16.21
CA PHE A 85 12.85 -5.08 -15.93
C PHE A 85 13.26 -4.07 -14.85
N TYR A 86 12.41 -3.10 -14.54
CA TYR A 86 12.64 -2.15 -13.45
C TYR A 86 11.40 -2.01 -12.57
N LEU A 87 11.61 -1.49 -11.36
CA LEU A 87 10.55 -1.17 -10.41
C LEU A 87 10.19 0.30 -10.49
N TYR A 88 8.92 0.60 -10.30
CA TYR A 88 8.42 1.97 -10.10
C TYR A 88 7.44 1.99 -8.93
N THR A 89 7.61 2.93 -8.00
CA THR A 89 6.60 3.26 -7.00
C THR A 89 6.59 4.76 -6.75
N GLY A 90 5.69 5.27 -5.91
CA GLY A 90 5.54 6.71 -5.71
C GLY A 90 5.02 7.10 -4.33
N ARG A 91 5.19 8.39 -4.01
CA ARG A 91 4.68 9.02 -2.80
C ARG A 91 4.25 10.44 -3.10
N GLY A 92 3.00 10.75 -2.80
CA GLY A 92 2.53 12.13 -2.72
C GLY A 92 2.83 12.76 -1.35
N PRO A 93 3.81 13.68 -1.25
CA PRO A 93 4.29 14.20 0.03
C PRO A 93 3.30 15.21 0.62
N SER A 94 2.47 14.77 1.56
CA SER A 94 1.42 15.58 2.18
C SER A 94 1.59 15.81 3.69
N SER A 95 2.68 15.33 4.27
CA SER A 95 3.00 15.41 5.70
C SER A 95 4.51 15.42 5.90
N GLU A 96 4.98 15.95 7.03
CA GLU A 96 6.42 16.07 7.31
C GLU A 96 7.15 14.72 7.38
N ALA A 97 6.46 13.70 7.89
CA ALA A 97 7.02 12.37 8.07
C ALA A 97 6.09 11.29 7.51
N LEU A 98 6.67 10.13 7.17
CA LEU A 98 5.92 8.92 6.88
C LEU A 98 5.29 8.34 8.16
N HIS A 99 4.21 7.57 7.99
CA HIS A 99 3.62 6.74 9.02
C HIS A 99 3.73 5.26 8.62
N LEU A 100 3.46 4.34 9.54
CA LEU A 100 3.63 2.90 9.30
C LEU A 100 2.91 2.40 8.04
N GLY A 101 1.73 2.93 7.73
CA GLY A 101 1.05 2.60 6.47
C GLY A 101 1.80 2.96 5.20
N HIS A 102 2.56 4.06 5.19
CA HIS A 102 3.42 4.42 4.05
C HIS A 102 4.61 3.48 3.89
N LEU A 103 5.07 2.84 4.99
CA LEU A 103 6.21 1.94 4.93
C LEU A 103 5.89 0.63 4.22
N VAL A 104 4.64 0.16 4.23
CA VAL A 104 4.23 -1.13 3.62
C VAL A 104 4.69 -1.26 2.15
N PRO A 105 4.31 -0.34 1.22
CA PRO A 105 4.78 -0.43 -0.16
C PRO A 105 6.30 -0.25 -0.30
N PHE A 106 6.94 0.62 0.50
CA PHE A 106 8.39 0.83 0.42
C PHE A 106 9.21 -0.35 0.92
N MET A 107 8.84 -0.95 2.05
CA MET A 107 9.48 -2.16 2.58
C MET A 107 9.38 -3.31 1.57
N PHE A 108 8.21 -3.47 0.95
CA PHE A 108 8.03 -4.49 -0.08
C PHE A 108 8.82 -4.20 -1.35
N THR A 109 8.83 -2.95 -1.80
CA THR A 109 9.62 -2.52 -2.97
C THR A 109 11.10 -2.75 -2.74
N LYS A 110 11.60 -2.50 -1.52
CA LYS A 110 12.98 -2.79 -1.13
C LYS A 110 13.26 -4.30 -1.23
N TYR A 111 12.37 -5.13 -0.68
CA TYR A 111 12.48 -6.59 -0.82
C TYR A 111 12.58 -7.01 -2.29
N LEU A 112 11.70 -6.49 -3.15
CA LEU A 112 11.71 -6.78 -4.58
C LEU A 112 13.01 -6.31 -5.25
N GLN A 113 13.50 -5.10 -4.91
CA GLN A 113 14.77 -4.59 -5.43
C GLN A 113 15.92 -5.53 -5.09
N ASP A 114 16.01 -5.98 -3.83
CA ASP A 114 17.08 -6.87 -3.39
C ASP A 114 16.96 -8.27 -4.00
N ALA A 115 15.73 -8.79 -4.12
CA ALA A 115 15.44 -10.12 -4.61
C ALA A 115 15.71 -10.25 -6.10
N PHE A 116 15.21 -9.30 -6.89
CA PHE A 116 15.36 -9.31 -8.35
C PHE A 116 16.63 -8.59 -8.83
N LYS A 117 17.27 -7.79 -7.97
CA LYS A 117 18.47 -7.00 -8.29
C LYS A 117 18.24 -6.04 -9.46
N VAL A 118 17.10 -5.36 -9.45
CA VAL A 118 16.65 -4.48 -10.54
C VAL A 118 16.73 -2.99 -10.17
N PRO A 119 16.81 -2.08 -11.16
CA PRO A 119 16.69 -0.65 -10.93
C PRO A 119 15.30 -0.27 -10.37
N LEU A 120 15.24 0.82 -9.62
CA LEU A 120 14.03 1.37 -9.02
C LEU A 120 13.96 2.88 -9.30
N VAL A 121 12.78 3.34 -9.71
CA VAL A 121 12.43 4.76 -9.75
C VAL A 121 11.34 5.05 -8.72
N ILE A 122 11.49 6.15 -7.97
CA ILE A 122 10.52 6.60 -6.98
C ILE A 122 10.11 8.03 -7.31
N GLN A 123 8.82 8.21 -7.63
CA GLN A 123 8.26 9.53 -7.92
C GLN A 123 7.75 10.19 -6.64
N LEU A 124 8.10 11.46 -6.45
CA LEU A 124 7.52 12.33 -5.43
C LEU A 124 6.59 13.32 -6.11
N THR A 125 5.29 13.09 -5.98
CA THR A 125 4.22 13.87 -6.65
C THR A 125 3.92 15.15 -5.87
N ASP A 126 4.95 16.01 -5.72
CA ASP A 126 4.83 17.28 -5.03
C ASP A 126 3.98 18.31 -5.78
N ASP A 127 3.93 18.22 -7.11
CA ASP A 127 2.98 18.92 -7.97
C ASP A 127 1.52 18.55 -7.66
N GLU A 128 1.21 17.27 -7.52
CA GLU A 128 -0.10 16.77 -7.08
C GLU A 128 -0.48 17.36 -5.72
N LYS A 129 0.44 17.37 -4.75
CA LYS A 129 0.10 17.90 -3.42
C LYS A 129 -0.03 19.41 -3.41
N CYS A 130 0.78 20.13 -4.19
CA CYS A 130 0.61 21.56 -4.43
C CYS A 130 -0.83 21.86 -4.92
N MET A 131 -1.26 21.16 -5.97
CA MET A 131 -2.56 21.36 -6.62
C MET A 131 -3.76 20.91 -5.75
N TRP A 132 -3.66 19.82 -4.98
CA TRP A 132 -4.81 19.25 -4.23
C TRP A 132 -4.91 19.74 -2.79
N LYS A 133 -3.82 20.22 -2.18
CA LYS A 133 -3.80 20.67 -0.77
C LYS A 133 -3.59 22.17 -0.61
N ASN A 134 -3.60 22.96 -1.70
CA ASN A 134 -3.32 24.40 -1.69
C ASN A 134 -2.00 24.73 -0.98
N LEU A 135 -0.99 23.87 -1.13
CA LEU A 135 0.36 24.12 -0.63
C LEU A 135 1.08 25.06 -1.61
N THR A 136 2.05 25.83 -1.13
CA THR A 136 2.93 26.55 -2.07
C THR A 136 3.89 25.56 -2.72
N VAL A 137 4.48 25.95 -3.86
CA VAL A 137 5.50 25.15 -4.55
C VAL A 137 6.69 24.90 -3.62
N GLU A 138 7.14 25.92 -2.89
CA GLU A 138 8.26 25.81 -1.95
C GLU A 138 7.98 24.81 -0.82
N GLU A 139 6.76 24.84 -0.26
CA GLU A 139 6.37 23.90 0.79
C GLU A 139 6.25 22.48 0.24
N SER A 140 5.73 22.32 -0.98
CA SER A 140 5.62 21.01 -1.63
C SER A 140 7.00 20.38 -1.88
N HIS A 141 7.98 21.17 -2.36
CA HIS A 141 9.36 20.74 -2.49
C HIS A 141 10.02 20.40 -1.15
N ARG A 142 9.76 21.19 -0.10
CA ARG A 142 10.27 20.90 1.25
C ARG A 142 9.76 19.54 1.74
N LEU A 143 8.46 19.29 1.61
CA LEU A 143 7.85 18.02 2.01
C LEU A 143 8.38 16.85 1.16
N ALA A 144 8.57 17.03 -0.14
CA ALA A 144 9.21 16.03 -1.02
C ALA A 144 10.59 15.66 -0.49
N ARG A 145 11.41 16.67 -0.16
CA ARG A 145 12.77 16.46 0.38
C ARG A 145 12.76 15.73 1.72
N GLU A 146 11.86 16.06 2.64
CA GLU A 146 11.77 15.36 3.93
C GLU A 146 11.28 13.91 3.74
N ASN A 147 10.26 13.68 2.92
CA ASN A 147 9.76 12.33 2.63
C ASN A 147 10.81 11.48 1.90
N ALA A 148 11.66 12.09 1.06
CA ALA A 148 12.79 11.41 0.43
C ALA A 148 13.78 10.85 1.46
N LYS A 149 14.03 11.56 2.57
CA LYS A 149 14.93 11.06 3.65
C LYS A 149 14.37 9.81 4.29
N ASP A 150 13.08 9.81 4.62
CA ASP A 150 12.38 8.66 5.20
C ASP A 150 12.38 7.46 4.24
N ILE A 151 12.18 7.70 2.94
CA ILE A 151 12.25 6.66 1.90
C ILE A 151 13.68 6.09 1.80
N ILE A 152 14.71 6.94 1.78
CA ILE A 152 16.11 6.51 1.79
C ILE A 152 16.41 5.67 3.03
N ALA A 153 15.85 6.02 4.19
CA ALA A 153 16.01 5.28 5.45
C ALA A 153 15.43 3.86 5.42
N CYS A 154 14.56 3.51 4.45
CA CYS A 154 14.13 2.13 4.21
C CYS A 154 15.27 1.24 3.67
N GLY A 155 16.42 1.83 3.30
CA GLY A 155 17.64 1.12 2.94
C GLY A 155 17.63 0.56 1.53
N PHE A 156 17.18 1.37 0.56
CA PHE A 156 17.32 1.08 -0.87
C PHE A 156 18.78 1.17 -1.33
N ASP A 157 19.16 0.40 -2.36
CA ASP A 157 20.49 0.48 -2.97
C ASP A 157 20.62 1.79 -3.76
N ILE A 158 21.45 2.72 -3.26
CA ILE A 158 21.68 4.03 -3.88
C ILE A 158 22.20 3.93 -5.32
N THR A 159 22.89 2.84 -5.67
CA THR A 159 23.44 2.65 -7.02
C THR A 159 22.39 2.21 -8.03
N ARG A 160 21.19 1.84 -7.57
CA ARG A 160 20.08 1.31 -8.38
C ARG A 160 18.77 2.07 -8.16
N THR A 161 18.78 3.12 -7.35
CA THR A 161 17.55 3.84 -6.96
C THR A 161 17.64 5.30 -7.40
N PHE A 162 16.65 5.74 -8.16
CA PHE A 162 16.47 7.13 -8.54
C PHE A 162 15.19 7.67 -7.93
N ILE A 163 15.31 8.67 -7.07
CA ILE A 163 14.18 9.39 -6.46
C ILE A 163 14.11 10.76 -7.09
N PHE A 164 12.94 11.19 -7.54
CA PHE A 164 12.76 12.50 -8.18
C PHE A 164 11.50 13.20 -7.70
N SER A 165 11.57 14.53 -7.62
CA SER A 165 10.43 15.45 -7.49
C SER A 165 9.87 15.72 -8.88
N ASP A 166 8.54 15.73 -9.02
CA ASP A 166 7.88 16.04 -10.29
C ASP A 166 8.17 17.47 -10.72
N PHE A 167 8.10 18.43 -9.79
CA PHE A 167 8.48 19.81 -10.10
C PHE A 167 9.93 19.92 -10.60
N ASP A 168 10.90 19.31 -9.90
CA ASP A 168 12.31 19.41 -10.30
C ASP A 168 12.58 18.74 -11.66
N TYR A 169 11.95 17.58 -11.90
CA TYR A 169 12.18 16.79 -13.11
C TYR A 169 11.46 17.38 -14.34
N VAL A 170 10.22 17.85 -14.17
CA VAL A 170 9.42 18.42 -15.27
C VAL A 170 9.84 19.85 -15.59
N VAL A 171 10.09 20.71 -14.58
CA VAL A 171 10.54 22.10 -14.82
C VAL A 171 11.93 22.12 -15.45
N GLY A 172 12.84 21.22 -15.04
CA GLY A 172 14.17 21.09 -15.63
C GLY A 172 14.16 20.71 -17.11
N ILE A 173 13.11 20.04 -17.58
CA ILE A 173 12.97 19.59 -18.98
C ILE A 173 12.16 20.57 -19.84
N PHE A 174 11.11 21.19 -19.28
CA PHE A 174 10.12 21.95 -20.06
C PHE A 174 9.96 23.44 -19.67
N GLY A 175 10.56 23.89 -18.56
CA GLY A 175 10.53 25.31 -18.15
C GLY A 175 9.14 25.84 -17.73
N PHE A 176 8.25 24.99 -17.21
CA PHE A 176 6.90 25.38 -16.77
C PHE A 176 6.91 26.18 -15.45
N THR A 177 5.82 26.95 -15.21
CA THR A 177 5.57 27.72 -13.98
C THR A 177 4.22 27.33 -13.36
N GLY A 178 4.12 27.35 -12.02
CA GLY A 178 3.04 26.73 -11.25
C GLY A 178 1.73 27.52 -11.06
N GLU A 179 1.15 28.14 -12.11
CA GLU A 179 -0.16 28.79 -12.03
C GLU A 179 -1.28 27.90 -12.65
N ASP A 180 -2.30 27.52 -11.86
CA ASP A 180 -3.36 26.51 -12.12
C ASP A 180 -4.39 26.90 -13.22
N HIS A 181 -5.03 26.00 -14.01
CA HIS A 181 -6.20 25.16 -13.64
C HIS A 181 -6.40 23.90 -14.54
N ILE A 182 -5.53 23.68 -15.55
CA ILE A 182 -5.52 22.45 -16.39
C ILE A 182 -4.64 21.32 -15.80
N GLY A 183 -3.87 21.62 -14.76
CA GLY A 183 -2.92 20.70 -14.13
C GLY A 183 -3.59 19.46 -13.53
N LYS A 184 -4.74 19.63 -12.86
CA LYS A 184 -5.46 18.50 -12.24
C LYS A 184 -5.93 17.45 -13.24
N ILE A 185 -6.40 17.89 -14.40
CA ILE A 185 -6.84 17.02 -15.50
C ILE A 185 -5.62 16.37 -16.18
N SER A 186 -4.49 17.09 -16.22
CA SER A 186 -3.25 16.65 -16.86
C SER A 186 -2.32 15.83 -15.96
N PHE A 187 -2.63 15.67 -14.66
CA PHE A 187 -1.79 14.95 -13.71
C PHE A 187 -1.75 13.42 -13.93
N PRO A 188 -2.85 12.70 -14.26
CA PRO A 188 -2.78 11.26 -14.48
C PRO A 188 -1.70 10.83 -15.50
N PRO A 189 -1.47 11.55 -16.62
CA PRO A 189 -0.27 11.37 -17.45
C PRO A 189 1.07 11.47 -16.71
N VAL A 190 1.24 12.41 -15.77
CA VAL A 190 2.48 12.58 -14.98
C VAL A 190 2.76 11.35 -14.12
N GLN A 191 1.73 10.74 -13.52
CA GLN A 191 1.87 9.48 -12.79
C GLN A 191 2.03 8.25 -13.72
N ALA A 192 1.53 8.32 -14.96
CA ALA A 192 1.65 7.24 -15.94
C ALA A 192 3.06 7.13 -16.53
N VAL A 193 3.69 8.27 -16.87
CA VAL A 193 4.95 8.38 -17.62
C VAL A 193 6.13 7.60 -17.00
N PRO A 194 6.31 7.54 -15.66
CA PRO A 194 7.35 6.71 -15.04
C PRO A 194 7.20 5.19 -15.29
N SER A 195 6.04 4.74 -15.78
CA SER A 195 5.81 3.35 -16.20
C SER A 195 6.53 2.98 -17.50
N PHE A 196 7.09 3.97 -18.21
CA PHE A 196 7.81 3.77 -19.47
C PHE A 196 9.31 4.09 -19.33
N PRO A 197 10.21 3.22 -19.80
CA PRO A 197 11.66 3.42 -19.66
C PRO A 197 12.19 4.60 -20.47
N SER A 198 11.49 5.02 -21.53
CA SER A 198 11.81 6.20 -22.35
C SER A 198 11.83 7.50 -21.54
N SER A 199 11.14 7.55 -20.41
CA SER A 199 11.14 8.66 -19.46
C SER A 199 12.47 8.82 -18.72
N PHE A 200 13.32 7.78 -18.72
CA PHE A 200 14.60 7.77 -18.00
C PHE A 200 15.77 7.37 -18.92
N PRO A 201 16.06 8.15 -19.99
CA PRO A 201 17.10 7.78 -20.96
C PRO A 201 18.50 7.70 -20.35
N HIS A 202 18.74 8.39 -19.24
CA HIS A 202 19.98 8.34 -18.45
C HIS A 202 20.14 7.05 -17.63
N LEU A 203 19.03 6.36 -17.30
CA LEU A 203 19.04 5.06 -16.62
C LEU A 203 18.94 3.90 -17.62
N PHE A 204 18.18 4.09 -18.70
CA PHE A 204 17.77 3.03 -19.62
C PHE A 204 18.13 3.35 -21.08
N SER A 205 19.34 3.87 -21.33
CA SER A 205 19.81 4.23 -22.68
C SER A 205 19.56 3.08 -23.68
N ASP A 206 18.85 3.39 -24.76
CA ASP A 206 18.49 2.49 -25.86
C ASP A 206 17.64 1.25 -25.48
N LYS A 207 17.03 1.23 -24.29
CA LYS A 207 16.17 0.12 -23.81
C LYS A 207 14.71 0.56 -23.67
N SER A 208 14.06 0.82 -24.79
CA SER A 208 12.65 1.22 -24.84
C SER A 208 11.66 0.07 -24.56
N ASP A 209 12.15 -1.17 -24.52
CA ASP A 209 11.39 -2.42 -24.37
C ASP A 209 11.39 -2.99 -22.95
N LEU A 210 11.97 -2.29 -21.96
CA LEU A 210 11.94 -2.74 -20.57
C LEU A 210 10.52 -2.78 -20.03
N ARG A 211 10.20 -3.87 -19.35
CA ARG A 211 8.98 -3.98 -18.55
C ARG A 211 9.13 -3.25 -17.22
N CYS A 212 8.02 -2.74 -16.72
CA CYS A 212 7.91 -2.06 -15.42
C CYS A 212 7.03 -2.90 -14.48
N LEU A 213 7.45 -3.10 -13.24
CA LEU A 213 6.62 -3.66 -12.16
C LEU A 213 6.35 -2.57 -11.12
N ILE A 214 5.09 -2.36 -10.78
CA ILE A 214 4.63 -1.30 -9.88
C ILE A 214 4.07 -1.90 -8.59
N PRO A 215 4.80 -1.83 -7.47
CA PRO A 215 4.27 -2.13 -6.15
C PRO A 215 3.53 -0.91 -5.59
N CYS A 216 2.25 -1.07 -5.28
CA CYS A 216 1.42 0.00 -4.71
C CYS A 216 0.31 -0.58 -3.83
N ALA A 217 -0.38 0.27 -3.07
CA ALA A 217 -1.68 -0.11 -2.51
C ALA A 217 -2.75 -0.08 -3.62
N ILE A 218 -3.82 -0.85 -3.45
CA ILE A 218 -4.84 -1.05 -4.51
C ILE A 218 -5.59 0.24 -4.90
N ASP A 219 -5.61 1.26 -4.04
CA ASP A 219 -6.20 2.57 -4.36
C ASP A 219 -5.51 3.28 -5.53
N GLN A 220 -4.28 2.90 -5.89
CA GLN A 220 -3.54 3.46 -7.02
C GLN A 220 -3.82 2.76 -8.36
N ASP A 221 -4.51 1.59 -8.36
CA ASP A 221 -4.83 0.86 -9.60
C ASP A 221 -5.50 1.71 -10.69
N PRO A 222 -6.44 2.65 -10.38
CA PRO A 222 -7.09 3.46 -11.41
C PRO A 222 -6.11 4.22 -12.33
N TYR A 223 -5.00 4.75 -11.80
CA TYR A 223 -3.97 5.42 -12.60
C TYR A 223 -3.29 4.44 -13.57
N PHE A 224 -2.98 3.24 -13.11
CA PHE A 224 -2.24 2.27 -13.89
C PHE A 224 -3.11 1.43 -14.81
N ARG A 225 -4.39 1.25 -14.49
CA ARG A 225 -5.39 0.73 -15.42
C ARG A 225 -5.49 1.63 -16.65
N MET A 226 -5.62 2.94 -16.45
CA MET A 226 -5.55 3.93 -17.54
C MET A 226 -4.22 3.82 -18.31
N THR A 227 -3.09 3.75 -17.58
CA THR A 227 -1.75 3.64 -18.18
C THR A 227 -1.62 2.40 -19.08
N ARG A 228 -2.15 1.26 -18.64
CA ARG A 228 -2.16 0.00 -19.39
C ARG A 228 -3.01 0.04 -20.66
N ASP A 229 -4.09 0.81 -20.67
CA ASP A 229 -4.94 0.99 -21.86
C ASP A 229 -4.27 1.88 -22.92
N VAL A 230 -3.46 2.84 -22.48
CA VAL A 230 -2.71 3.76 -23.35
C VAL A 230 -1.43 3.12 -23.89
N ALA A 231 -0.70 2.35 -23.08
CA ALA A 231 0.64 1.85 -23.39
C ALA A 231 0.78 1.21 -24.79
N PRO A 232 -0.10 0.30 -25.24
CA PRO A 232 0.03 -0.30 -26.58
C PRO A 232 -0.17 0.72 -27.72
N ARG A 233 -0.96 1.77 -27.50
CA ARG A 233 -1.25 2.81 -28.52
C ARG A 233 -0.05 3.70 -28.79
N ILE A 234 0.87 3.80 -27.83
CA ILE A 234 2.11 4.56 -27.92
C ILE A 234 3.34 3.66 -28.09
N GLY A 235 3.14 2.36 -28.36
CA GLY A 235 4.23 1.42 -28.65
C GLY A 235 5.02 0.93 -27.43
N HIS A 236 4.46 1.03 -26.23
CA HIS A 236 5.10 0.57 -24.99
C HIS A 236 4.44 -0.68 -24.40
N HIS A 237 5.19 -1.42 -23.59
CA HIS A 237 4.64 -2.51 -22.79
C HIS A 237 3.70 -1.98 -21.70
N LYS A 238 2.66 -2.75 -21.42
CA LYS A 238 1.80 -2.50 -20.26
C LYS A 238 2.62 -2.68 -18.97
N PRO A 239 2.56 -1.75 -17.99
CA PRO A 239 3.17 -1.99 -16.69
C PRO A 239 2.45 -3.13 -15.96
N ALA A 240 3.22 -3.97 -15.28
CA ALA A 240 2.71 -4.96 -14.35
C ALA A 240 2.49 -4.32 -12.98
N LEU A 241 1.56 -4.87 -12.19
CA LEU A 241 1.21 -4.37 -10.86
C LEU A 241 1.27 -5.49 -9.84
N ILE A 242 1.62 -5.14 -8.60
CA ILE A 242 1.45 -5.97 -7.42
C ILE A 242 0.89 -5.10 -6.29
N GLU A 243 -0.28 -5.47 -5.78
CA GLU A 243 -1.17 -4.57 -5.06
C GLU A 243 -1.38 -5.03 -3.61
N SER A 244 -1.19 -4.09 -2.67
CA SER A 244 -1.40 -4.35 -1.24
C SER A 244 -2.80 -3.96 -0.76
N SER A 245 -3.23 -4.64 0.30
CA SER A 245 -4.30 -4.19 1.17
C SER A 245 -3.89 -2.90 1.90
N PHE A 246 -4.86 -2.23 2.52
CA PHE A 246 -4.59 -1.04 3.34
C PHE A 246 -4.02 -1.41 4.71
N PHE A 247 -3.10 -0.57 5.20
CA PHE A 247 -2.63 -0.66 6.57
C PHE A 247 -3.66 0.02 7.50
N PRO A 248 -4.15 -0.69 8.54
CA PRO A 248 -5.24 -0.18 9.36
C PRO A 248 -4.82 1.03 10.19
N ALA A 249 -5.75 1.96 10.40
CA ALA A 249 -5.58 3.06 11.37
C ALA A 249 -5.61 2.53 12.81
N LEU A 250 -5.14 3.36 13.77
CA LEU A 250 -5.18 2.99 15.18
C LEU A 250 -6.62 2.80 15.69
N GLN A 251 -7.51 3.73 15.39
CA GLN A 251 -8.93 3.60 15.70
C GLN A 251 -9.65 2.93 14.54
N LEU A 252 -10.62 2.08 14.85
CA LEU A 252 -11.72 1.83 13.91
C LEU A 252 -12.52 3.12 13.83
N GLN A 253 -12.30 3.90 12.79
CA GLN A 253 -13.17 5.04 12.49
C GLN A 253 -14.47 4.47 11.97
N VAL A 254 -15.50 4.37 12.81
CA VAL A 254 -16.89 4.32 12.33
C VAL A 254 -17.26 5.78 12.05
N ASP A 255 -16.95 6.25 10.86
CA ASP A 255 -17.47 7.53 10.42
C ASP A 255 -18.99 7.38 10.21
N ALA A 256 -19.79 8.25 10.82
CA ALA A 256 -21.25 8.18 10.72
C ALA A 256 -21.78 8.46 9.30
N GLU A 257 -20.94 9.05 8.43
CA GLU A 257 -21.26 9.37 7.03
C GLU A 257 -20.44 8.53 6.03
N LEU A 258 -19.22 8.10 6.38
CA LEU A 258 -18.28 7.39 5.49
C LEU A 258 -17.99 5.94 5.87
N GLY A 259 -18.43 5.48 7.05
CA GLY A 259 -18.25 4.11 7.50
C GLY A 259 -16.86 3.74 8.03
N GLU A 260 -16.55 2.43 8.18
CA GLU A 260 -15.23 1.90 8.56
C GLU A 260 -14.13 2.32 7.57
N SER A 261 -13.42 3.41 7.91
CA SER A 261 -12.18 3.82 7.23
C SER A 261 -11.02 2.94 7.72
N GLY A 262 -10.65 1.96 6.91
CA GLY A 262 -9.55 1.03 7.20
C GLY A 262 -8.15 1.56 6.87
N LYS A 263 -7.98 2.85 6.54
CA LYS A 263 -6.71 3.41 6.07
C LYS A 263 -6.18 4.47 7.03
N MET A 264 -4.93 4.31 7.46
CA MET A 264 -4.21 5.33 8.22
C MET A 264 -4.05 6.62 7.39
N SER A 265 -4.44 7.76 7.95
CA SER A 265 -4.34 9.07 7.30
C SER A 265 -3.51 10.04 8.13
N ALA A 266 -2.66 10.82 7.45
CA ALA A 266 -1.88 11.88 8.10
C ALA A 266 -2.73 13.07 8.59
N SER A 267 -4.03 13.11 8.28
CA SER A 267 -4.94 14.18 8.70
C SER A 267 -5.35 14.11 10.17
N ASP A 268 -5.27 12.94 10.81
CA ASP A 268 -5.48 12.77 12.25
C ASP A 268 -4.20 12.25 12.92
N PRO A 269 -3.48 13.09 13.69
CA PRO A 269 -2.25 12.71 14.38
C PRO A 269 -2.39 11.55 15.37
N ASN A 270 -3.61 11.31 15.89
CA ASN A 270 -3.89 10.21 16.81
C ASN A 270 -4.26 8.92 16.09
N SER A 271 -4.49 8.97 14.77
CA SER A 271 -4.83 7.80 13.95
C SER A 271 -3.62 7.03 13.44
N ALA A 272 -2.43 7.63 13.53
CA ALA A 272 -1.22 7.14 12.91
C ALA A 272 -0.03 7.04 13.87
N ILE A 273 0.82 6.05 13.64
CA ILE A 273 2.17 5.98 14.22
C ILE A 273 3.16 6.47 13.16
N TYR A 274 3.88 7.53 13.47
CA TYR A 274 4.86 8.17 12.57
C TYR A 274 6.26 7.63 12.79
N VAL A 275 7.11 7.67 11.77
CA VAL A 275 8.52 7.26 11.88
C VAL A 275 9.35 8.19 12.78
N THR A 276 8.80 9.34 13.14
CA THR A 276 9.37 10.32 14.06
C THR A 276 8.84 10.20 15.49
N ASP A 277 7.85 9.32 15.74
CA ASP A 277 7.31 9.13 17.09
C ASP A 277 8.38 8.52 18.03
N SER A 278 8.47 9.06 19.25
CA SER A 278 9.36 8.46 20.25
C SER A 278 8.81 7.11 20.74
N ALA A 279 9.67 6.28 21.36
CA ALA A 279 9.22 5.03 21.98
C ALA A 279 8.07 5.23 23.01
N LYS A 280 8.05 6.38 23.69
CA LYS A 280 6.98 6.76 24.61
C LYS A 280 5.69 7.08 23.87
N ASP A 281 5.76 7.78 22.75
CA ASP A 281 4.60 8.15 21.93
C ASP A 281 3.98 6.91 21.29
N ILE A 282 4.81 6.03 20.71
CA ILE A 282 4.37 4.74 20.17
C ILE A 282 3.61 3.94 21.24
N LYS A 283 4.21 3.76 22.43
CA LYS A 283 3.57 3.05 23.54
C LYS A 283 2.24 3.69 23.95
N ASN A 284 2.21 5.01 24.05
CA ASN A 284 0.98 5.73 24.41
C ASN A 284 -0.10 5.58 23.36
N LYS A 285 0.26 5.69 22.07
CA LYS A 285 -0.68 5.57 20.95
C LYS A 285 -1.28 4.18 20.88
N VAL A 286 -0.44 3.14 20.95
CA VAL A 286 -0.91 1.75 20.97
C VAL A 286 -1.84 1.51 22.16
N ASN A 287 -1.45 1.89 23.38
CA ASN A 287 -2.26 1.59 24.57
C ASN A 287 -3.57 2.40 24.67
N ARG A 288 -3.63 3.61 24.11
CA ARG A 288 -4.79 4.50 24.27
C ARG A 288 -5.73 4.52 23.08
N TYR A 289 -5.20 4.30 21.88
CA TYR A 289 -5.93 4.57 20.64
C TYR A 289 -6.10 3.34 19.76
N ALA A 290 -5.24 2.32 19.88
CA ALA A 290 -5.42 1.11 19.09
C ALA A 290 -6.71 0.40 19.52
N PHE A 291 -7.63 0.21 18.57
CA PHE A 291 -8.86 -0.53 18.84
C PHE A 291 -8.53 -1.96 19.25
N SER A 292 -9.08 -2.40 20.39
CA SER A 292 -8.90 -3.76 20.89
C SER A 292 -10.10 -4.61 20.51
N GLY A 293 -9.82 -5.81 19.98
CA GLY A 293 -10.82 -6.87 19.83
C GLY A 293 -11.08 -7.63 21.13
N GLY A 294 -10.46 -7.22 22.24
CA GLY A 294 -10.66 -7.80 23.57
C GLY A 294 -12.00 -7.41 24.20
N GLN A 295 -12.18 -7.79 25.46
CA GLN A 295 -13.43 -7.54 26.19
C GLN A 295 -13.24 -6.38 27.18
N ASP A 296 -14.36 -5.79 27.58
CA ASP A 296 -14.44 -4.70 28.56
C ASP A 296 -13.84 -5.03 29.94
N SER A 297 -13.86 -6.31 30.31
CA SER A 297 -13.33 -6.82 31.58
C SER A 297 -12.46 -8.06 31.39
N ILE A 298 -11.53 -8.28 32.33
CA ILE A 298 -10.66 -9.47 32.35
C ILE A 298 -11.50 -10.76 32.47
N GLU A 299 -12.62 -10.72 33.21
CA GLU A 299 -13.51 -11.87 33.35
C GLU A 299 -14.15 -12.25 32.01
N ASN A 300 -14.74 -11.28 31.31
CA ASN A 300 -15.30 -11.50 29.99
C ASN A 300 -14.22 -11.94 29.00
N HIS A 301 -13.03 -11.35 29.06
CA HIS A 301 -11.92 -11.70 28.16
C HIS A 301 -11.46 -13.14 28.36
N ARG A 302 -11.40 -13.62 29.60
CA ARG A 302 -11.12 -15.02 29.92
C ARG A 302 -12.24 -15.97 29.50
N LYS A 303 -13.48 -15.49 29.35
CA LYS A 303 -14.63 -16.32 29.01
C LYS A 303 -14.90 -16.38 27.50
N TYR A 304 -14.73 -15.25 26.81
CA TYR A 304 -15.13 -15.05 25.42
C TYR A 304 -13.94 -14.76 24.48
N GLY A 305 -12.72 -14.68 25.00
CA GLY A 305 -11.52 -14.38 24.21
C GLY A 305 -11.55 -12.99 23.57
N ALA A 306 -10.72 -12.83 22.53
CA ALA A 306 -10.67 -11.62 21.70
C ALA A 306 -11.08 -11.94 20.26
N ASN A 307 -11.65 -10.95 19.58
CA ASN A 307 -11.84 -11.01 18.13
C ASN A 307 -10.60 -10.44 17.42
N LEU A 308 -9.69 -11.32 17.00
CA LEU A 308 -8.44 -10.94 16.33
C LEU A 308 -8.66 -10.34 14.92
N GLU A 309 -9.82 -10.54 14.30
CA GLU A 309 -10.15 -9.93 13.00
C GLU A 309 -10.35 -8.42 13.07
N VAL A 310 -10.60 -7.88 14.27
CA VAL A 310 -10.78 -6.44 14.50
C VAL A 310 -9.68 -5.83 15.38
N ASP A 311 -8.88 -6.66 16.08
CA ASP A 311 -7.82 -6.21 16.97
C ASP A 311 -6.64 -5.57 16.22
N ILE A 312 -6.46 -4.26 16.43
CA ILE A 312 -5.42 -3.47 15.73
C ILE A 312 -3.99 -3.87 16.15
N PRO A 313 -3.68 -4.09 17.45
CA PRO A 313 -2.38 -4.62 17.83
C PRO A 313 -2.02 -5.93 17.13
N PHE A 314 -2.95 -6.90 17.08
CA PHE A 314 -2.72 -8.16 16.38
C PHE A 314 -2.55 -7.97 14.87
N LYS A 315 -3.35 -7.11 14.24
CA LYS A 315 -3.15 -6.74 12.84
C LYS A 315 -1.76 -6.15 12.61
N TYR A 316 -1.29 -5.22 13.44
CA TYR A 316 0.05 -4.65 13.27
C TYR A 316 1.16 -5.72 13.38
N LEU A 317 1.01 -6.69 14.29
CA LEU A 317 1.91 -7.84 14.36
C LEU A 317 1.90 -8.64 13.07
N SER A 318 0.74 -8.84 12.41
CA SER A 318 0.70 -9.55 11.12
C SER A 318 1.44 -8.83 9.99
N PHE A 319 1.69 -7.52 10.10
CA PHE A 319 2.56 -6.79 9.18
C PHE A 319 4.05 -6.85 9.58
N PHE A 320 4.37 -6.61 10.85
CA PHE A 320 5.75 -6.29 11.26
C PHE A 320 6.48 -7.39 12.05
N LEU A 321 5.80 -8.40 12.56
CA LEU A 321 6.45 -9.54 13.20
C LEU A 321 6.88 -10.55 12.14
N ASP A 322 8.17 -10.76 11.92
CA ASP A 322 8.64 -11.61 10.80
C ASP A 322 8.38 -13.12 10.99
N ASP A 323 8.34 -13.59 12.24
CA ASP A 323 8.20 -15.01 12.57
C ASP A 323 6.73 -15.46 12.52
N ASP A 324 6.40 -16.32 11.56
CA ASP A 324 5.06 -16.88 11.38
C ASP A 324 4.67 -17.83 12.52
N ALA A 325 5.64 -18.55 13.11
CA ALA A 325 5.38 -19.44 14.24
C ALA A 325 5.10 -18.64 15.52
N GLU A 326 5.81 -17.53 15.73
CA GLU A 326 5.54 -16.61 16.85
C GLU A 326 4.17 -15.93 16.69
N LEU A 327 3.84 -15.45 15.49
CA LEU A 327 2.51 -14.86 15.21
C LEU A 327 1.38 -15.87 15.47
N GLU A 328 1.55 -17.11 15.02
CA GLU A 328 0.59 -18.20 15.28
C GLU A 328 0.52 -18.57 16.76
N HIS A 329 1.65 -18.52 17.48
CA HIS A 329 1.67 -18.73 18.92
C HIS A 329 0.87 -17.63 19.65
N ILE A 330 1.05 -16.36 19.28
CA ILE A 330 0.28 -15.24 19.83
C ILE A 330 -1.22 -15.42 19.54
N ARG A 331 -1.58 -15.76 18.28
CA ARG A 331 -2.96 -16.06 17.89
C ARG A 331 -3.57 -17.12 18.80
N LYS A 332 -2.89 -18.27 18.93
CA LYS A 332 -3.34 -19.37 19.80
C LYS A 332 -3.40 -18.99 21.27
N MET A 333 -2.51 -18.15 21.78
CA MET A 333 -2.58 -17.71 23.18
C MET A 333 -3.83 -16.87 23.44
N VAL A 334 -4.17 -15.96 22.52
CA VAL A 334 -5.37 -15.13 22.63
C VAL A 334 -6.63 -15.98 22.46
N ASP A 335 -6.62 -16.95 21.54
CA ASP A 335 -7.74 -17.89 21.35
C ASP A 335 -7.88 -18.89 22.50
N ALA A 336 -6.77 -19.37 23.08
CA ALA A 336 -6.78 -20.36 24.16
C ALA A 336 -7.37 -19.83 25.47
N PHE A 337 -7.50 -18.51 25.64
CA PHE A 337 -8.34 -17.96 26.70
C PHE A 337 -9.79 -18.44 26.60
N MET A 338 -10.31 -18.75 25.41
CA MET A 338 -11.64 -19.37 25.21
C MET A 338 -11.73 -20.80 25.80
N ALA A 339 -10.61 -21.49 25.99
CA ALA A 339 -10.56 -22.92 26.30
C ALA A 339 -10.44 -23.24 27.79
N VAL A 340 -10.37 -22.24 28.68
CA VAL A 340 -10.47 -22.47 30.14
C VAL A 340 -11.94 -22.65 30.54
N ARG A 341 -12.56 -23.72 30.03
CA ARG A 341 -13.76 -24.27 30.67
C ARG A 341 -13.32 -24.92 31.99
N PRO A 342 -13.98 -24.65 33.13
CA PRO A 342 -14.03 -25.67 34.15
C PRO A 342 -14.68 -26.89 33.50
N LEU A 343 -14.02 -28.05 33.58
CA LEU A 343 -14.67 -29.34 33.32
C LEU A 343 -16.00 -29.32 34.10
N PRO A 344 -17.17 -29.52 33.45
CA PRO A 344 -18.39 -29.68 34.21
C PRO A 344 -18.15 -30.85 35.17
N HIS A 345 -18.46 -30.62 36.44
CA HIS A 345 -18.41 -31.60 37.52
C HIS A 345 -18.91 -32.93 36.99
N MET A 346 -17.96 -33.83 36.71
CA MET A 346 -18.24 -35.18 36.25
C MET A 346 -18.16 -36.15 37.42
N PHE A 347 -18.46 -35.66 38.63
CA PHE A 347 -18.76 -36.41 39.86
C PHE A 347 -19.44 -35.42 40.81
N ASP A 348 -20.75 -35.21 40.63
CA ASP A 348 -21.71 -34.86 41.69
C ASP A 348 -23.08 -35.41 41.30
#